data_AF-A0A9D6WHF0-F1
#
_entry.id   AF-A0A9D6WHF0-F1
#
_cell.length_a   1.000
_cell.length_b   1.000
_cell.length_c   1.000
_cell.angle_alpha   90.00
_cell.angle_beta   90.00
_cell.angle_gamma   90.00
#
_symmetry.space_group_name_H-M   'P 1'
#
loop_
_entity.id
_entity.type
_entity.pdbx_description
1 polymer ?
#
loop_
_entity_poly.entity_id
_entity_poly.type
_entity_poly.pdbx_seq_one_letter_code
_entity_poly.pdbx_strand_id
1 'polypeptide(L)'
;MPRAASALLMLFAASLCAAPVPWIEPVPLDVHSSERGGRVEGDIDGRLEYPFDGLRAVFADPAVWCGIVALHLNVKACVHVRRGGTTWLRVYNGKKDFQRPEDAVVAEYAFAAREAAGRRLTVVLTADDGPYGTHDHRIELVLEPAANPAYTHLTLRYRYRVSFLARASLQVYLETVARGKIGFTVTGEDARGEPEYVKGLRGLIERNAVRYYLAIVAWLDGTSQPPRAALWRAARWYDLTERYARQLHELDRNAYLANKRRELAAQAELQAQVIGP
;
A
#
# COMPACT_ATOMS: atom_id res chain seq x y z
N MET A 1 -16.65 40.27 11.90
CA MET A 1 -16.67 38.80 11.65
C MET A 1 -16.98 38.59 10.18
N PRO A 2 -16.38 37.66 9.41
CA PRO A 2 -15.15 36.86 9.60
C PRO A 2 -14.17 37.01 8.40
N ARG A 3 -12.89 37.35 8.60
CA ARG A 3 -11.86 37.31 7.53
C ARG A 3 -10.46 36.91 8.04
N ALA A 4 -10.39 36.05 9.06
CA ALA A 4 -9.13 35.63 9.66
C ALA A 4 -8.70 34.18 9.31
N ALA A 5 -9.46 33.44 8.49
CA ALA A 5 -9.17 32.03 8.21
C ALA A 5 -8.30 31.78 6.96
N SER A 6 -8.07 32.77 6.09
CA SER A 6 -7.33 32.58 4.84
C SER A 6 -5.83 32.88 4.91
N ALA A 7 -5.33 33.46 6.00
CA ALA A 7 -3.92 33.84 6.11
C ALA A 7 -3.01 32.72 6.63
N LEU A 8 -3.54 31.73 7.34
CA LEU A 8 -2.74 30.64 7.91
C LEU A 8 -2.37 29.55 6.90
N LEU A 9 -3.12 29.42 5.78
CA LEU A 9 -2.78 28.50 4.69
C LEU A 9 -1.72 29.04 3.72
N MET A 10 -1.48 30.36 3.68
CA MET A 10 -0.49 30.96 2.78
C MET A 10 0.92 31.01 3.35
N LEU A 11 1.10 30.84 4.67
CA LEU A 11 2.42 30.86 5.30
C LEU A 11 3.26 29.59 5.06
N PHE A 12 2.68 28.53 4.47
CA PHE A 12 3.44 27.36 4.02
C PHE A 12 3.96 27.47 2.57
N ALA A 13 3.57 28.50 1.81
CA ALA A 13 3.84 28.58 0.38
C ALA A 13 5.15 29.33 0.01
N ALA A 14 5.88 29.90 0.97
CA ALA A 14 6.97 30.86 0.67
C ALA A 14 8.38 30.46 1.15
N SER A 15 8.67 29.17 1.36
CA SER A 15 10.04 28.70 1.62
C SER A 15 10.40 27.36 0.99
N LEU A 16 9.82 27.06 -0.17
CA LEU A 16 10.25 25.95 -1.01
C LEU A 16 10.61 26.46 -2.40
N CYS A 17 11.73 27.17 -2.50
CA CYS A 17 12.61 26.94 -3.64
C CYS A 17 13.17 25.52 -3.47
N ALA A 18 12.33 24.52 -3.78
CA ALA A 18 12.75 23.15 -3.83
C ALA A 18 13.73 23.05 -5.01
N ALA A 19 15.02 22.98 -4.69
CA ALA A 19 16.01 22.45 -5.61
C ALA A 19 15.46 21.13 -6.20
N PRO A 20 15.73 20.80 -7.48
CA PRO A 20 15.33 19.51 -8.03
C PRO A 20 15.85 18.44 -7.09
N VAL A 21 14.93 17.70 -6.45
CA VAL A 21 15.28 16.66 -5.48
C VAL A 21 16.20 15.69 -6.20
N PRO A 22 17.50 15.61 -5.84
CA PRO A 22 18.39 14.66 -6.45
C PRO A 22 17.81 13.27 -6.19
N TRP A 23 17.71 12.47 -7.24
CA TRP A 23 17.33 11.05 -7.26
C TRP A 23 17.21 10.45 -5.85
N ILE A 24 16.01 10.46 -5.28
CA ILE A 24 15.75 9.90 -3.94
C ILE A 24 16.40 8.51 -3.92
N GLU A 25 17.31 8.27 -2.99
CA GLU A 25 17.96 6.97 -2.75
C GLU A 25 16.88 5.86 -2.66
N PRO A 26 17.18 4.58 -2.90
CA PRO A 26 16.24 3.51 -2.59
C PRO A 26 15.77 3.73 -1.15
N VAL A 27 14.45 3.89 -0.97
CA VAL A 27 13.90 4.27 0.32
C VAL A 27 14.36 3.18 1.30
N PRO A 28 15.15 3.52 2.33
CA PRO A 28 15.73 2.51 3.20
C PRO A 28 14.58 1.78 3.88
N LEU A 29 14.46 0.50 3.57
CA LEU A 29 13.40 -0.35 4.05
C LEU A 29 13.97 -1.74 4.32
N ASP A 30 13.77 -2.22 5.54
CA ASP A 30 14.10 -3.58 5.95
C ASP A 30 12.87 -4.46 5.73
N VAL A 31 13.08 -5.59 5.05
CA VAL A 31 12.02 -6.55 4.75
C VAL A 31 12.23 -7.79 5.58
N HIS A 32 11.23 -8.12 6.40
CA HIS A 32 11.19 -9.36 7.14
C HIS A 32 9.98 -10.18 6.70
N SER A 33 10.12 -11.48 6.56
CA SER A 33 9.00 -12.35 6.24
C SER A 33 9.10 -13.69 6.96
N SER A 34 7.94 -14.25 7.29
CA SER A 34 7.85 -15.57 7.89
C SER A 34 6.67 -16.37 7.35
N GLU A 35 6.82 -17.69 7.37
CA GLU A 35 5.75 -18.64 7.08
C GLU A 35 5.79 -19.73 8.15
N ARG A 36 4.71 -19.84 8.95
CA ARG A 36 4.62 -20.87 10.00
C ARG A 36 3.18 -21.25 10.30
N GLY A 37 2.89 -22.55 10.35
CA GLY A 37 1.56 -23.06 10.72
C GLY A 37 0.44 -22.47 9.85
N GLY A 38 0.75 -22.24 8.58
CA GLY A 38 -0.11 -21.65 7.58
C GLY A 38 -0.40 -20.14 7.70
N ARG A 39 0.19 -19.47 8.70
CA ARG A 39 0.29 -18.00 8.75
C ARG A 39 1.46 -17.56 7.89
N VAL A 40 1.24 -16.51 7.11
CA VAL A 40 2.25 -15.83 6.30
C VAL A 40 2.29 -14.37 6.76
N GLU A 41 3.50 -13.84 6.95
CA GLU A 41 3.74 -12.48 7.43
C GLU A 41 4.85 -11.82 6.62
N GLY A 42 4.65 -10.54 6.29
CA GLY A 42 5.61 -9.67 5.61
C GLY A 42 5.59 -8.30 6.26
N ASP A 43 6.72 -7.95 6.87
CA ASP A 43 6.92 -6.74 7.64
C ASP A 43 7.91 -5.84 6.89
N ILE A 44 7.61 -4.54 6.91
CA ILE A 44 8.46 -3.48 6.40
C ILE A 44 8.76 -2.54 7.56
N ASP A 45 10.02 -2.37 7.90
CA ASP A 45 10.50 -1.25 8.70
C ASP A 45 11.13 -0.25 7.75
N GLY A 46 10.66 0.99 7.78
CA GLY A 46 11.05 2.00 6.80
C GLY A 46 10.98 3.41 7.35
N ARG A 47 11.39 4.36 6.51
CA ARG A 47 11.42 5.78 6.84
C ARG A 47 10.54 6.57 5.88
N LEU A 48 9.78 7.51 6.39
CA LEU A 48 9.05 8.51 5.60
C LEU A 48 9.72 9.87 5.76
N GLU A 49 9.90 10.60 4.66
CA GLU A 49 10.46 11.96 4.63
C GLU A 49 9.40 13.03 4.93
N TYR A 50 8.62 12.78 5.98
CA TYR A 50 7.52 13.63 6.43
C TYR A 50 7.53 13.72 7.95
N PRO A 51 7.33 14.92 8.52
CA PRO A 51 7.16 15.08 9.96
C PRO A 51 5.92 14.34 10.50
N PHE A 52 6.07 13.68 11.64
CA PHE A 52 5.01 12.85 12.26
C PHE A 52 3.68 13.59 12.44
N ASP A 53 3.73 14.85 12.89
CA ASP A 53 2.53 15.63 13.19
C ASP A 53 1.64 15.86 11.96
N GLY A 54 2.25 15.96 10.76
CA GLY A 54 1.52 16.10 9.50
C GLY A 54 0.89 14.78 9.03
N LEU A 55 1.47 13.63 9.39
CA LEU A 55 0.98 12.32 8.96
C LEU A 55 -0.19 11.82 9.79
N ARG A 56 -0.25 12.23 11.07
CA ARG A 56 -1.21 11.68 12.04
C ARG A 56 -2.67 11.81 11.59
N ALA A 57 -3.09 13.02 11.25
CA ALA A 57 -4.48 13.27 10.83
C ALA A 57 -4.79 12.65 9.46
N VAL A 58 -3.78 12.59 8.59
CA VAL A 58 -3.89 12.04 7.24
C VAL A 58 -4.19 10.55 7.27
N PHE A 59 -3.36 9.75 7.97
CA PHE A 59 -3.57 8.30 8.01
C PHE A 59 -4.74 7.84 8.89
N ALA A 60 -5.34 8.75 9.66
CA ALA A 60 -6.58 8.47 10.38
C ALA A 60 -7.83 8.51 9.48
N ASP A 61 -7.73 9.04 8.27
CA ASP A 61 -8.85 9.12 7.31
C ASP A 61 -8.95 7.83 6.46
N PRO A 62 -10.08 7.09 6.50
CA PRO A 62 -10.27 5.89 5.68
C PRO A 62 -10.22 6.16 4.16
N ALA A 63 -10.54 7.37 3.69
CA ALA A 63 -10.45 7.72 2.28
C ALA A 63 -9.00 7.71 1.76
N VAL A 64 -8.05 8.11 2.62
CA VAL A 64 -6.61 8.05 2.34
C VAL A 64 -6.18 6.62 2.07
N TRP A 65 -6.63 5.67 2.90
CA TRP A 65 -6.33 4.25 2.72
C TRP A 65 -6.89 3.67 1.42
N CYS A 66 -8.12 4.04 1.04
CA CYS A 66 -8.61 3.64 -0.27
C CYS A 66 -7.81 4.26 -1.42
N GLY A 67 -7.34 5.51 -1.28
CA GLY A 67 -6.42 6.12 -2.24
C GLY A 67 -5.09 5.37 -2.38
N ILE A 68 -4.52 4.90 -1.27
CA ILE A 68 -3.27 4.13 -1.23
C ILE A 68 -3.46 2.73 -1.83
N VAL A 69 -4.46 1.99 -1.33
CA VAL A 69 -4.70 0.59 -1.71
C VAL A 69 -5.07 0.50 -3.19
N ALA A 70 -5.78 1.49 -3.74
CA ALA A 70 -6.14 1.56 -5.15
C ALA A 70 -4.93 1.69 -6.11
N LEU A 71 -3.74 2.07 -5.64
CA LEU A 71 -2.54 2.12 -6.48
C LEU A 71 -2.05 0.72 -6.85
N HIS A 72 -2.33 -0.30 -6.03
CA HIS A 72 -1.87 -1.65 -6.29
C HIS A 72 -2.48 -2.22 -7.58
N LEU A 73 -1.66 -2.88 -8.42
CA LEU A 73 -2.07 -3.40 -9.74
C LEU A 73 -3.24 -4.41 -9.69
N ASN A 74 -3.41 -5.11 -8.57
CA ASN A 74 -4.51 -6.06 -8.35
C ASN A 74 -5.75 -5.44 -7.71
N VAL A 75 -5.74 -4.16 -7.32
CA VAL A 75 -6.92 -3.51 -6.72
C VAL A 75 -7.66 -2.74 -7.80
N LYS A 76 -8.95 -3.06 -7.98
CA LYS A 76 -9.83 -2.50 -9.02
C LYS A 76 -10.64 -1.31 -8.51
N ALA A 77 -10.95 -1.32 -7.21
CA ALA A 77 -11.52 -0.21 -6.46
C ALA A 77 -11.29 -0.43 -4.96
N CYS A 78 -11.32 0.64 -4.19
CA CYS A 78 -11.53 0.63 -2.76
C CYS A 78 -12.54 1.71 -2.40
N VAL A 79 -13.56 1.35 -1.63
CA VAL A 79 -14.51 2.31 -1.08
C VAL A 79 -14.60 2.18 0.42
N HIS A 80 -14.80 3.30 1.11
CA HIS A 80 -15.02 3.33 2.54
C HIS A 80 -16.50 3.55 2.86
N VAL A 81 -17.01 2.85 3.88
CA VAL A 81 -18.40 2.98 4.34
C VAL A 81 -18.47 2.87 5.86
N ARG A 82 -19.34 3.67 6.47
CA ARG A 82 -19.65 3.56 7.91
C ARG A 82 -20.90 2.70 8.07
N ARG A 83 -20.78 1.54 8.71
CA ARG A 83 -21.90 0.60 8.95
C ARG A 83 -21.85 0.10 10.38
N GLY A 84 -22.96 0.27 11.12
CA GLY A 84 -23.09 -0.24 12.49
C GLY A 84 -22.04 0.31 13.47
N GLY A 85 -21.63 1.57 13.32
CA GLY A 85 -20.60 2.17 14.17
C GLY A 85 -19.15 1.75 13.84
N THR A 86 -18.95 0.95 12.80
CA THR A 86 -17.62 0.56 12.30
C THR A 86 -17.38 1.18 10.93
N THR A 87 -16.15 1.64 10.68
CA THR A 87 -15.71 2.05 9.34
C THR A 87 -15.15 0.83 8.63
N TRP A 88 -15.60 0.59 7.41
CA TRP A 88 -15.20 -0.55 6.59
C TRP A 88 -14.53 -0.04 5.32
N LEU A 89 -13.43 -0.68 4.91
CA LEU A 89 -12.86 -0.54 3.58
C LEU A 89 -13.23 -1.78 2.77
N ARG A 90 -14.01 -1.59 1.70
CA ARG A 90 -14.36 -2.66 0.76
C ARG A 90 -13.36 -2.61 -0.39
N VAL A 91 -12.48 -3.60 -0.44
CA VAL A 91 -11.39 -3.69 -1.42
C VAL A 91 -11.75 -4.71 -2.48
N TYR A 92 -11.75 -4.29 -3.74
CA TYR A 92 -12.11 -5.10 -4.90
C TYR A 92 -10.82 -5.63 -5.54
N ASN A 93 -10.54 -6.92 -5.34
CA ASN A 93 -9.31 -7.58 -5.74
C ASN A 93 -9.52 -8.35 -7.05
N GLY A 94 -8.72 -8.02 -8.06
CA GLY A 94 -8.86 -8.54 -9.41
C GLY A 94 -7.53 -8.91 -10.07
N LYS A 95 -7.64 -9.21 -11.37
CA LYS A 95 -6.49 -9.50 -12.24
C LYS A 95 -5.61 -8.25 -12.42
N LYS A 96 -4.44 -8.41 -13.05
CA LYS A 96 -3.50 -7.30 -13.31
C LYS A 96 -4.03 -6.33 -14.36
N ASP A 97 -4.79 -6.86 -15.33
CA ASP A 97 -5.48 -6.07 -16.33
C ASP A 97 -6.69 -5.35 -15.74
N PHE A 98 -7.28 -4.46 -16.55
CA PHE A 98 -8.54 -3.86 -16.21
C PHE A 98 -9.61 -4.94 -16.02
N GLN A 99 -10.32 -4.82 -14.91
CA GLN A 99 -11.49 -5.62 -14.57
C GLN A 99 -12.44 -4.69 -13.84
N ARG A 100 -13.73 -4.78 -14.12
CA ARG A 100 -14.73 -3.95 -13.45
C ARG A 100 -14.87 -4.41 -11.99
N PRO A 101 -15.14 -3.50 -11.03
CA PRO A 101 -15.28 -3.87 -9.63
C PRO A 101 -16.28 -5.00 -9.38
N GLU A 102 -17.40 -5.05 -10.12
CA GLU A 102 -18.42 -6.10 -9.98
C GLU A 102 -17.93 -7.52 -10.31
N ASP A 103 -16.87 -7.64 -11.12
CA ASP A 103 -16.29 -8.92 -11.49
C ASP A 103 -15.15 -9.35 -10.53
N ALA A 104 -14.80 -8.51 -9.56
CA ALA A 104 -13.66 -8.68 -8.66
C ALA A 104 -14.04 -9.37 -7.34
N VAL A 105 -13.06 -9.99 -6.68
CA VAL A 105 -13.24 -10.61 -5.35
C VAL A 105 -13.17 -9.53 -4.28
N VAL A 106 -14.25 -9.37 -3.51
CA VAL A 106 -14.34 -8.35 -2.48
C VAL A 106 -13.78 -8.87 -1.15
N ALA A 107 -12.98 -8.04 -0.48
CA ALA A 107 -12.58 -8.22 0.91
C ALA A 107 -13.02 -6.99 1.72
N GLU A 108 -13.70 -7.19 2.84
CA GLU A 108 -14.14 -6.11 3.73
C GLU A 108 -13.23 -6.02 4.95
N TYR A 109 -12.48 -4.91 5.06
CA TYR A 109 -11.59 -4.65 6.19
C TYR A 109 -12.25 -3.69 7.17
N ALA A 110 -12.39 -4.09 8.42
CA ALA A 110 -12.69 -3.16 9.50
C ALA A 110 -11.49 -2.23 9.71
N PHE A 111 -11.74 -0.92 9.64
CA PHE A 111 -10.76 0.13 9.78
C PHE A 111 -10.78 0.71 11.19
N ALA A 112 -9.61 0.79 11.82
CA ALA A 112 -9.42 1.52 13.06
C ALA A 112 -8.09 2.28 13.04
N ALA A 113 -8.14 3.56 13.37
CA ALA A 113 -6.97 4.37 13.67
C ALA A 113 -6.99 4.74 15.15
N ARG A 114 -5.86 4.55 15.85
CA ARG A 114 -5.69 4.83 17.27
C ARG A 114 -4.41 5.58 17.49
N GLU A 115 -4.51 6.67 18.24
CA GLU A 115 -3.35 7.38 18.76
C GLU A 115 -3.12 6.97 20.20
N ALA A 116 -1.89 6.62 20.53
CA ALA A 116 -1.48 6.30 21.88
C ALA A 116 -0.66 7.45 22.49
N ALA A 117 -0.60 7.48 23.83
CA ALA A 117 0.34 8.35 24.54
C ALA A 117 1.77 8.08 24.04
N GLY A 118 2.56 9.15 23.84
CA GLY A 118 3.93 9.04 23.34
C GLY A 118 4.11 9.26 21.82
N ARG A 119 3.16 9.95 21.16
CA ARG A 119 3.24 10.30 19.72
C ARG A 119 3.34 9.06 18.83
N ARG A 120 2.44 8.10 19.02
CA ARG A 120 2.36 6.90 18.20
C ARG A 120 0.99 6.81 17.54
N LEU A 121 0.97 6.71 16.21
CA LEU A 121 -0.25 6.37 15.47
C LEU A 121 -0.20 4.88 15.10
N THR A 122 -1.27 4.16 15.39
CA THR A 122 -1.49 2.80 14.89
C THR A 122 -2.76 2.76 14.05
N VAL A 123 -2.63 2.34 12.80
CA VAL A 123 -3.77 2.04 11.93
C VAL A 123 -3.83 0.54 11.71
N VAL A 124 -5.02 -0.02 11.87
CA VAL A 124 -5.27 -1.45 11.73
C VAL A 124 -6.42 -1.66 10.74
N LEU A 125 -6.18 -2.56 9.78
CA LEU A 125 -7.18 -3.15 8.90
C LEU A 125 -7.31 -4.63 9.25
N THR A 126 -8.50 -5.10 9.60
CA THR A 126 -8.75 -6.53 9.85
C THR A 126 -9.87 -7.06 8.99
N ALA A 127 -9.69 -8.24 8.40
CA ALA A 127 -10.74 -8.95 7.69
C ALA A 127 -10.70 -10.43 8.06
N ASP A 128 -11.86 -11.02 8.34
CA ASP A 128 -11.94 -12.45 8.65
C ASP A 128 -11.67 -13.27 7.39
N ASP A 129 -12.28 -12.87 6.27
CA ASP A 129 -12.08 -13.47 4.95
C ASP A 129 -11.33 -12.53 4.01
N GLY A 130 -10.52 -13.11 3.12
CA GLY A 130 -9.87 -12.40 2.04
C GLY A 130 -9.88 -13.16 0.72
N PRO A 131 -9.26 -12.61 -0.33
CA PRO A 131 -9.32 -13.19 -1.65
C PRO A 131 -8.57 -14.53 -1.72
N TYR A 132 -9.00 -15.39 -2.64
CA TYR A 132 -8.29 -16.61 -3.03
C TYR A 132 -8.03 -17.61 -1.87
N GLY A 133 -8.97 -17.71 -0.93
CA GLY A 133 -8.91 -18.67 0.17
C GLY A 133 -7.93 -18.29 1.29
N THR A 134 -7.66 -16.99 1.41
CA THR A 134 -6.94 -16.39 2.55
C THR A 134 -7.93 -15.90 3.61
N HIS A 135 -7.49 -15.89 4.87
CA HIS A 135 -8.33 -15.51 6.01
C HIS A 135 -7.48 -14.94 7.15
N ASP A 136 -8.11 -14.48 8.24
CA ASP A 136 -7.48 -13.88 9.43
C ASP A 136 -6.52 -12.71 9.07
N HIS A 137 -6.93 -11.86 8.12
CA HIS A 137 -6.12 -10.74 7.67
C HIS A 137 -5.94 -9.70 8.76
N ARG A 138 -4.70 -9.24 8.92
CA ARG A 138 -4.41 -8.01 9.63
C ARG A 138 -3.30 -7.26 8.91
N ILE A 139 -3.58 -6.01 8.56
CA ILE A 139 -2.60 -5.05 8.10
C ILE A 139 -2.49 -3.99 9.19
N GLU A 140 -1.28 -3.73 9.67
CA GLU A 140 -1.00 -2.77 10.72
C GLU A 140 0.08 -1.80 10.28
N LEU A 141 -0.24 -0.51 10.31
CA LEU A 141 0.73 0.56 10.14
C LEU A 141 0.97 1.22 11.50
N VAL A 142 2.23 1.28 11.91
CA VAL A 142 2.69 2.04 13.07
C VAL A 142 3.56 3.18 12.58
N LEU A 143 3.23 4.40 13.00
CA LEU A 143 4.04 5.59 12.78
C LEU A 143 4.53 6.15 14.10
N GLU A 144 5.83 6.45 14.17
CA GLU A 144 6.50 7.00 15.34
C GLU A 144 7.50 8.10 14.91
N PRO A 145 7.66 9.19 15.68
CA PRO A 145 8.68 10.20 15.43
C PRO A 145 10.07 9.55 15.34
N ALA A 146 10.84 9.92 14.32
CA ALA A 146 12.24 9.54 14.24
C ALA A 146 13.11 10.50 15.08
N ALA A 147 14.38 10.13 15.30
CA ALA A 147 15.35 11.00 15.97
C ALA A 147 15.53 12.35 15.27
N ASN A 148 15.46 12.38 13.94
CA ASN A 148 15.39 13.62 13.17
C ASN A 148 13.91 13.96 12.88
N PRO A 149 13.43 15.16 13.26
CA PRO A 149 12.02 15.54 13.18
C PRO A 149 11.48 15.72 11.75
N ALA A 150 12.36 15.76 10.74
CA ALA A 150 11.96 15.74 9.33
C ALA A 150 11.45 14.35 8.88
N TYR A 151 11.70 13.30 9.68
CA TYR A 151 11.36 11.93 9.34
C TYR A 151 10.37 11.31 10.32
N THR A 152 9.64 10.32 9.82
CA THR A 152 8.78 9.42 10.60
C THR A 152 9.25 7.99 10.39
N HIS A 153 9.43 7.23 11.47
CA HIS A 153 9.64 5.79 11.41
C HIS A 153 8.29 5.11 11.11
N LEU A 154 8.31 4.18 10.17
CA LEU A 154 7.15 3.42 9.73
C LEU A 154 7.44 1.94 9.93
N THR A 155 6.55 1.25 10.64
CA THR A 155 6.46 -0.21 10.57
C THR A 155 5.15 -0.61 9.94
N LEU A 156 5.19 -1.37 8.85
CA LEU A 156 4.03 -1.94 8.18
C LEU A 156 4.08 -3.46 8.33
N ARG A 157 3.12 -4.04 9.04
CA ARG A 157 2.97 -5.49 9.21
C ARG A 157 1.80 -5.98 8.40
N TYR A 158 2.03 -6.95 7.52
CA TYR A 158 0.99 -7.59 6.74
C TYR A 158 0.97 -9.08 7.01
N ARG A 159 -0.13 -9.57 7.60
CA ARG A 159 -0.29 -10.98 7.92
C ARG A 159 -1.66 -11.52 7.50
N TYR A 160 -1.66 -12.77 7.07
CA TYR A 160 -2.88 -13.55 6.82
C TYR A 160 -2.57 -15.04 6.96
N ARG A 161 -3.61 -15.86 6.93
CA ARG A 161 -3.51 -17.31 6.80
C ARG A 161 -3.96 -17.76 5.43
N VAL A 162 -3.37 -18.86 4.97
CA VAL A 162 -3.80 -19.54 3.75
C VAL A 162 -4.43 -20.87 4.13
N SER A 163 -5.66 -21.11 3.68
CA SER A 163 -6.34 -22.39 3.89
C SER A 163 -5.57 -23.55 3.25
N PHE A 164 -5.82 -24.79 3.70
CA PHE A 164 -5.11 -25.97 3.18
C PHE A 164 -5.29 -26.13 1.67
N LEU A 165 -6.55 -26.04 1.18
CA LEU A 165 -6.86 -26.16 -0.23
C LEU A 165 -6.23 -25.02 -1.05
N ALA A 166 -6.30 -23.77 -0.57
CA ALA A 166 -5.68 -22.65 -1.24
C ALA A 166 -4.15 -22.78 -1.29
N ARG A 167 -3.52 -23.33 -0.25
CA ARG A 167 -2.07 -23.57 -0.22
C ARG A 167 -1.64 -24.54 -1.31
N ALA A 168 -2.37 -25.63 -1.51
CA ALA A 168 -2.07 -26.60 -2.57
C ALA A 168 -2.15 -25.93 -3.96
N SER A 169 -3.23 -25.20 -4.25
CA SER A 169 -3.38 -24.47 -5.51
C SER A 169 -2.28 -23.41 -5.71
N LEU A 170 -1.92 -22.72 -4.63
CA LEU A 170 -0.89 -21.68 -4.66
C LEU A 170 0.51 -22.27 -4.88
N GLN A 171 0.80 -23.46 -4.34
CA GLN A 171 2.05 -24.18 -4.63
C GLN A 171 2.17 -24.49 -6.12
N VAL A 172 1.11 -25.05 -6.74
CA VAL A 172 1.10 -25.32 -8.19
C VAL A 172 1.33 -24.03 -8.99
N TYR A 173 0.70 -22.92 -8.61
CA TYR A 173 0.92 -21.61 -9.24
C TYR A 173 2.37 -21.12 -9.09
N LEU A 174 2.93 -21.23 -7.89
CA LEU A 174 4.31 -20.83 -7.57
C LEU A 174 5.34 -21.71 -8.28
N GLU A 175 5.04 -22.96 -8.55
CA GLU A 175 5.89 -23.88 -9.31
C GLU A 175 5.78 -23.72 -10.82
N THR A 176 4.79 -22.98 -11.33
CA THR A 176 4.55 -22.80 -12.76
C THR A 176 4.70 -21.34 -13.17
N VAL A 177 3.61 -20.58 -13.10
CA VAL A 177 3.48 -19.20 -13.57
C VAL A 177 4.35 -18.24 -12.75
N ALA A 178 4.55 -18.52 -11.47
CA ALA A 178 5.33 -17.67 -10.57
C ALA A 178 6.70 -18.26 -10.17
N ARG A 179 7.18 -19.30 -10.86
CA ARG A 179 8.47 -19.96 -10.54
C ARG A 179 9.65 -19.00 -10.52
N GLY A 180 9.65 -18.03 -11.42
CA GLY A 180 10.68 -17.00 -11.51
C GLY A 180 10.47 -15.80 -10.58
N LYS A 181 9.37 -15.74 -9.81
CA LYS A 181 9.09 -14.59 -8.95
C LYS A 181 9.87 -14.72 -7.65
N ILE A 182 10.65 -13.69 -7.35
CA ILE A 182 11.52 -13.58 -6.18
C ILE A 182 11.08 -12.44 -5.27
N GLY A 183 11.35 -12.59 -3.98
CA GLY A 183 11.21 -11.55 -2.95
C GLY A 183 12.45 -10.66 -2.84
N PHE A 184 12.64 -10.09 -1.66
CA PHE A 184 13.68 -9.13 -1.31
C PHE A 184 14.70 -9.71 -0.35
N THR A 185 14.31 -10.63 0.55
CA THR A 185 15.26 -11.24 1.46
C THR A 185 16.25 -12.15 0.72
N VAL A 186 17.54 -11.91 0.92
CA VAL A 186 18.62 -12.79 0.46
C VAL A 186 18.71 -14.00 1.38
N THR A 187 18.66 -15.21 0.81
CA THR A 187 18.71 -16.48 1.54
C THR A 187 20.07 -17.18 1.42
N GLY A 188 20.94 -16.69 0.54
CA GLY A 188 22.27 -17.23 0.28
C GLY A 188 22.87 -16.61 -0.99
N GLU A 189 23.91 -17.25 -1.50
CA GLU A 189 24.54 -16.93 -2.77
C GLU A 189 24.54 -18.16 -3.67
N ASP A 190 24.41 -17.95 -4.98
CA ASP A 190 24.48 -19.03 -5.94
C ASP A 190 25.94 -19.44 -6.22
N ALA A 191 26.14 -20.43 -7.10
CA ALA A 191 27.48 -20.92 -7.47
C ALA A 191 28.39 -19.86 -8.12
N ARG A 192 27.86 -18.69 -8.50
CA ARG A 192 28.59 -17.56 -9.09
C ARG A 192 28.82 -16.43 -8.07
N GLY A 193 28.38 -16.60 -6.82
CA GLY A 193 28.44 -15.57 -5.79
C GLY A 193 27.32 -14.53 -5.90
N GLU A 194 26.30 -14.76 -6.72
CA GLU A 194 25.18 -13.82 -6.87
C GLU A 194 24.11 -14.07 -5.80
N PRO A 195 23.46 -13.03 -5.26
CA PRO A 195 22.44 -13.21 -4.23
C PRO A 195 21.26 -14.07 -4.70
N GLU A 196 20.99 -15.14 -3.94
CA GLU A 196 19.76 -15.92 -4.06
C GLU A 196 18.68 -15.29 -3.18
N TYR A 197 17.55 -14.96 -3.80
CA TYR A 197 16.42 -14.33 -3.13
C TYR A 197 15.35 -15.37 -2.77
N VAL A 198 14.67 -15.11 -1.66
CA VAL A 198 13.53 -15.90 -1.20
C VAL A 198 12.45 -16.02 -2.28
N LYS A 199 11.82 -17.19 -2.36
CA LYS A 199 10.75 -17.51 -3.32
C LYS A 199 9.49 -17.98 -2.60
N GLY A 200 8.50 -18.46 -3.36
CA GLY A 200 7.30 -19.07 -2.81
C GLY A 200 6.41 -18.07 -2.07
N LEU A 201 5.75 -18.53 -1.01
CA LEU A 201 4.83 -17.72 -0.21
C LEU A 201 5.50 -16.52 0.46
N ARG A 202 6.70 -16.71 1.01
CA ARG A 202 7.51 -15.62 1.57
C ARG A 202 7.86 -14.58 0.51
N GLY A 203 8.35 -15.00 -0.66
CA GLY A 203 8.60 -14.08 -1.76
C GLY A 203 7.33 -13.35 -2.23
N LEU A 204 6.18 -14.02 -2.25
CA LEU A 204 4.90 -13.39 -2.60
C LEU A 204 4.51 -12.29 -1.61
N ILE A 205 4.58 -12.57 -0.29
CA ILE A 205 4.16 -11.57 0.71
C ILE A 205 5.11 -10.39 0.77
N GLU A 206 6.42 -10.59 0.62
CA GLU A 206 7.40 -9.50 0.60
C GLU A 206 7.12 -8.52 -0.55
N ARG A 207 6.83 -9.06 -1.75
CA ARG A 207 6.49 -8.23 -2.92
C ARG A 207 5.26 -7.39 -2.67
N ASN A 208 4.24 -7.94 -2.03
CA ASN A 208 3.02 -7.19 -1.70
C ASN A 208 3.28 -6.15 -0.60
N ALA A 209 4.01 -6.51 0.46
CA ALA A 209 4.36 -5.59 1.54
C ALA A 209 5.15 -4.38 1.02
N VAL A 210 6.19 -4.62 0.20
CA VAL A 210 6.96 -3.55 -0.44
C VAL A 210 6.08 -2.70 -1.37
N ARG A 211 5.21 -3.31 -2.18
CA ARG A 211 4.28 -2.54 -3.05
C ARG A 211 3.36 -1.62 -2.27
N TYR A 212 2.83 -2.05 -1.12
CA TYR A 212 1.98 -1.20 -0.28
C TYR A 212 2.79 -0.11 0.42
N TYR A 213 4.00 -0.40 0.87
CA TYR A 213 4.91 0.62 1.37
C TYR A 213 5.18 1.70 0.30
N LEU A 214 5.50 1.31 -0.94
CA LEU A 214 5.70 2.25 -2.04
C LEU A 214 4.40 2.99 -2.42
N ALA A 215 3.22 2.40 -2.19
CA ALA A 215 1.95 3.09 -2.37
C ALA A 215 1.72 4.18 -1.33
N ILE A 216 2.14 3.94 -0.08
CA ILE A 216 2.15 4.96 0.98
C ILE A 216 3.06 6.13 0.57
N VAL A 217 4.29 5.84 0.14
CA VAL A 217 5.25 6.87 -0.33
C VAL A 217 4.67 7.64 -1.52
N ALA A 218 4.19 6.95 -2.55
CA ALA A 218 3.61 7.59 -3.73
C ALA A 218 2.41 8.48 -3.38
N TRP A 219 1.57 8.05 -2.44
CA TRP A 219 0.41 8.83 -2.00
C TRP A 219 0.83 10.14 -1.34
N LEU A 220 1.82 10.08 -0.45
CA LEU A 220 2.38 11.23 0.26
C LEU A 220 3.07 12.22 -0.70
N ASP A 221 3.87 11.72 -1.64
CA ASP A 221 4.52 12.54 -2.68
C ASP A 221 3.48 13.32 -3.52
N GLY A 222 2.29 12.74 -3.67
CA GLY A 222 1.18 13.33 -4.41
C GLY A 222 0.39 14.40 -3.66
N THR A 223 0.63 14.60 -2.36
CA THR A 223 -0.13 15.57 -1.53
C THR A 223 0.09 17.02 -1.96
N SER A 224 1.27 17.33 -2.49
CA SER A 224 1.61 18.68 -2.99
C SER A 224 1.29 18.89 -4.47
N GLN A 225 0.61 17.93 -5.12
CA GLN A 225 0.40 17.94 -6.57
C GLN A 225 -1.00 18.49 -6.98
N PRO A 226 -1.11 19.20 -8.13
CA PRO A 226 -2.35 19.80 -8.67
C PRO A 226 -3.49 18.78 -8.96
N PRO A 227 -4.73 19.22 -9.34
CA PRO A 227 -6.01 18.51 -9.16
C PRO A 227 -6.26 17.18 -9.93
N ARG A 228 -5.20 16.49 -10.40
CA ARG A 228 -5.23 15.08 -10.85
C ARG A 228 -4.32 14.19 -10.00
N ALA A 229 -4.24 14.47 -8.69
CA ALA A 229 -3.34 13.79 -7.76
C ALA A 229 -3.44 12.24 -7.81
N ALA A 230 -4.61 11.65 -8.03
CA ALA A 230 -4.75 10.19 -8.04
C ALA A 230 -4.00 9.50 -9.20
N LEU A 231 -4.12 9.99 -10.43
CA LEU A 231 -3.39 9.41 -11.57
C LEU A 231 -1.90 9.75 -11.51
N TRP A 232 -1.55 10.91 -10.97
CA TRP A 232 -0.15 11.25 -10.69
C TRP A 232 0.46 10.28 -9.66
N ARG A 233 -0.25 9.99 -8.56
CA ARG A 233 0.16 9.00 -7.54
C ARG A 233 0.31 7.61 -8.14
N ALA A 234 -0.57 7.22 -9.08
CA ALA A 234 -0.42 5.97 -9.81
C ALA A 234 0.87 5.93 -10.63
N ALA A 235 1.17 6.99 -11.39
CA ALA A 235 2.42 7.10 -12.15
C ALA A 235 3.64 7.07 -11.23
N ARG A 236 3.59 7.80 -10.11
CA ARG A 236 4.65 7.80 -9.11
C ARG A 236 4.88 6.41 -8.49
N TRP A 237 3.80 5.70 -8.15
CA TRP A 237 3.88 4.34 -7.64
C TRP A 237 4.54 3.40 -8.65
N TYR A 238 4.16 3.49 -9.93
CA TYR A 238 4.81 2.71 -10.99
C TYR A 238 6.32 2.99 -11.02
N ASP A 239 6.71 4.26 -11.10
CA ASP A 239 8.11 4.67 -11.19
C ASP A 239 8.92 4.21 -9.95
N LEU A 240 8.30 4.17 -8.77
CA LEU A 240 8.90 3.61 -7.55
C LEU A 240 9.07 2.09 -7.62
N THR A 241 8.07 1.36 -8.12
CA THR A 241 8.15 -0.11 -8.23
C THR A 241 9.17 -0.58 -9.26
N GLU A 242 9.38 0.18 -10.33
CA GLU A 242 10.34 -0.16 -11.39
C GLU A 242 11.80 -0.03 -10.95
N ARG A 243 12.07 0.70 -9.86
CA ARG A 243 13.40 0.67 -9.21
C ARG A 243 13.75 -0.73 -8.68
N TYR A 244 12.74 -1.56 -8.44
CA TYR A 244 12.85 -2.95 -8.03
C TYR A 244 12.29 -3.88 -9.11
N ALA A 245 12.50 -3.57 -10.40
CA ALA A 245 11.87 -4.28 -11.52
C ALA A 245 12.10 -5.81 -11.49
N ARG A 246 13.27 -6.28 -11.05
CA ARG A 246 13.57 -7.72 -10.93
C ARG A 246 12.57 -8.43 -10.00
N GLN A 247 12.14 -7.77 -8.93
CA GLN A 247 11.15 -8.26 -7.97
C GLN A 247 9.73 -7.87 -8.35
N LEU A 248 9.48 -6.63 -8.76
CA LEU A 248 8.14 -6.04 -8.75
C LEU A 248 7.49 -5.82 -10.12
N HIS A 249 8.26 -5.82 -11.21
CA HIS A 249 7.73 -5.55 -12.55
C HIS A 249 6.67 -6.60 -12.95
N GLU A 250 5.57 -6.12 -13.52
CA GLU A 250 4.45 -6.96 -13.96
C GLU A 250 3.73 -6.47 -15.21
N LEU A 251 3.74 -5.17 -15.50
CA LEU A 251 3.01 -4.54 -16.60
C LEU A 251 3.83 -3.39 -17.18
N ASP A 252 3.62 -3.09 -18.46
CA ASP A 252 4.09 -1.83 -19.06
C ASP A 252 3.40 -0.61 -18.41
N ARG A 253 4.12 0.52 -18.37
CA ARG A 253 3.66 1.78 -17.77
C ARG A 253 2.36 2.28 -18.38
N ASN A 254 2.24 2.27 -19.70
CA ASN A 254 1.05 2.77 -20.39
C ASN A 254 -0.13 1.86 -20.13
N ALA A 255 0.08 0.55 -20.14
CA ALA A 255 -0.96 -0.43 -19.80
C ALA A 255 -1.47 -0.24 -18.37
N TYR A 256 -0.56 -0.12 -17.39
CA TYR A 256 -0.90 0.12 -15.99
C TYR A 256 -1.68 1.43 -15.81
N LEU A 257 -1.21 2.55 -16.38
CA LEU A 257 -1.88 3.84 -16.25
C LEU A 257 -3.23 3.89 -16.97
N ALA A 258 -3.37 3.21 -18.10
CA ALA A 258 -4.65 3.06 -18.79
C ALA A 258 -5.67 2.29 -17.94
N ASN A 259 -5.25 1.21 -17.28
CA ASN A 259 -6.08 0.48 -16.32
C ASN A 259 -6.48 1.38 -15.14
N LYS A 260 -5.51 2.06 -14.51
CA LYS A 260 -5.75 2.91 -13.34
C LYS A 260 -6.68 4.07 -13.62
N ARG A 261 -6.63 4.68 -14.81
CA ARG A 261 -7.57 5.74 -15.18
C ARG A 261 -9.03 5.25 -15.12
N ARG A 262 -9.31 4.05 -15.62
CA ARG A 262 -10.66 3.45 -15.61
C ARG A 262 -11.07 3.00 -14.20
N GLU A 263 -10.16 2.33 -13.49
CA GLU A 263 -10.38 1.85 -12.12
C GLU A 263 -10.67 2.99 -11.15
N LEU A 264 -9.93 4.11 -11.23
CA LEU A 264 -10.15 5.28 -10.39
C LEU A 264 -11.49 5.98 -10.69
N ALA A 265 -11.93 6.00 -11.95
CA ALA A 265 -13.25 6.52 -12.32
C ALA A 265 -14.37 5.64 -11.73
N ALA A 266 -14.27 4.31 -11.93
CA ALA A 266 -15.23 3.36 -11.37
C ALA A 266 -15.26 3.40 -9.83
N GLN A 267 -14.11 3.57 -9.18
CA GLN A 267 -14.03 3.74 -7.74
C GLN A 267 -14.79 4.98 -7.26
N ALA A 268 -14.68 6.11 -7.96
CA ALA A 268 -15.38 7.34 -7.59
C ALA A 268 -16.90 7.18 -7.70
N GLU A 269 -17.38 6.56 -8.77
CA GLU A 269 -18.80 6.22 -8.96
C GLU A 269 -19.30 5.29 -7.86
N LEU A 270 -18.53 4.25 -7.55
CA LEU A 270 -18.87 3.28 -6.51
C LEU A 270 -18.88 3.92 -5.11
N GLN A 271 -17.93 4.81 -4.82
CA GLN A 271 -17.86 5.53 -3.55
C GLN A 271 -19.11 6.41 -3.34
N ALA A 272 -19.59 7.07 -4.39
CA ALA A 272 -20.81 7.87 -4.35
C ALA A 272 -22.06 7.00 -4.07
N GLN A 273 -22.11 5.79 -4.63
CA GLN A 273 -23.23 4.86 -4.41
C GLN A 273 -23.29 4.31 -2.98
N VAL A 274 -22.12 4.04 -2.35
CA VAL A 274 -22.09 3.47 -0.98
C VAL A 274 -22.29 4.49 0.12
N ILE A 275 -22.07 5.78 -0.15
CA ILE A 275 -22.38 6.86 0.79
C ILE A 275 -23.88 7.20 0.75
N GLY A 276 -24.55 6.98 -0.39
CA GLY A 276 -25.94 7.40 -0.60
C GLY A 276 -26.08 8.93 -0.62
N PRO A 277 -27.23 9.48 -1.05
CA PRO A 277 -27.59 10.87 -0.78
C PRO A 277 -27.79 11.13 0.72
#